data_AF-A0A838URW3-F1
#
_entry.id   AF-A0A838URW3-F1
#
_cell.length_a   1.000
_cell.length_b   1.000
_cell.length_c   1.000
_cell.angle_alpha   90.00
_cell.angle_beta   90.00
_cell.angle_gamma   90.00
#
_symmetry.space_group_name_H-M   'P 1'
#
loop_
_entity.id
_entity.type
_entity.pdbx_description
1 polymer ?
#
loop_
_entity_poly.entity_id
_entity_poly.type
_entity_poly.pdbx_seq_one_letter_code
_entity_poly.pdbx_strand_id
1 'polypeptide(L)' 'VTLLGGGLDEAPQAYKDIEAIIAAQDDLVAILGKFTPRIVRMADEPGNF' A
#
# COMPACT_ATOMS: atom_id res chain seq x y z
N VAL A 1 -8.01 -3.00 6.17
CA VAL A 1 -7.73 -1.55 6.36
C VAL A 1 -8.99 -0.75 6.09
N THR A 2 -9.27 0.31 6.84
CA THR A 2 -10.31 1.27 6.51
C THR A 2 -9.66 2.51 5.88
N LEU A 3 -9.96 2.76 4.61
CA LEU A 3 -9.49 3.95 3.88
C LEU A 3 -10.45 5.11 4.17
N LEU A 4 -9.94 6.21 4.72
CA LEU A 4 -10.72 7.40 5.07
C LEU A 4 -10.62 8.52 4.02
N GLY A 5 -9.80 8.33 2.98
CA GLY A 5 -9.63 9.25 1.86
C GLY A 5 -8.48 8.79 0.95
N GLY A 6 -8.69 8.82 -0.36
CA GLY A 6 -7.75 8.43 -1.41
C GLY A 6 -8.40 8.44 -2.79
N GLY A 7 -7.58 8.59 -3.83
CA GLY A 7 -8.00 8.54 -5.23
C GLY A 7 -8.51 7.15 -5.67
N LEU A 8 -9.12 7.08 -6.84
CA LEU A 8 -9.58 5.80 -7.42
C LEU A 8 -8.41 4.84 -7.69
N ASP A 9 -7.28 5.41 -8.07
CA ASP A 9 -5.99 4.75 -8.34
C ASP A 9 -5.25 4.31 -7.06
N GLU A 10 -5.71 4.74 -5.89
CA GLU A 10 -5.16 4.38 -4.58
C GLU A 10 -6.03 3.38 -3.82
N ALA A 11 -7.16 3.00 -4.39
CA ALA A 11 -8.01 2.00 -3.79
C ALA A 11 -7.28 0.65 -3.74
N PRO A 12 -7.54 -0.22 -2.73
CA PRO A 12 -6.74 -1.43 -2.50
C PRO A 12 -6.60 -2.34 -3.74
N GLN A 13 -7.64 -2.41 -4.58
CA GLN A 13 -7.63 -3.21 -5.81
C GLN A 13 -6.72 -2.68 -6.93
N ALA A 14 -6.24 -1.43 -6.83
CA ALA A 14 -5.30 -0.84 -7.78
C ALA A 14 -3.87 -1.35 -7.59
N TYR A 15 -3.57 -1.92 -6.41
CA TYR A 15 -2.25 -2.47 -6.09
C TYR A 15 -2.16 -3.97 -6.35
N LYS A 16 -0.94 -4.45 -6.59
CA LYS A 16 -0.64 -5.88 -6.63
C LYS A 16 -0.68 -6.46 -5.21
N ASP A 17 -0.96 -7.76 -5.14
CA ASP A 17 -0.87 -8.53 -3.90
C ASP A 17 0.57 -8.48 -3.34
N ILE A 18 0.73 -7.91 -2.14
CA ILE A 18 2.05 -7.72 -1.54
C ILE A 18 2.68 -9.05 -1.13
N GLU A 19 1.90 -10.04 -0.71
CA GLU A 19 2.40 -11.37 -0.39
C GLU A 19 3.03 -12.04 -1.62
N ALA A 20 2.41 -11.88 -2.79
CA ALA A 20 2.96 -12.39 -4.04
C ALA A 20 4.27 -11.67 -4.45
N ILE A 21 4.34 -10.34 -4.27
CA ILE A 21 5.53 -9.56 -4.61
C ILE A 21 6.71 -9.88 -3.70
N ILE A 22 6.48 -10.03 -2.38
CA ILE A 22 7.53 -10.35 -1.42
C ILE A 22 8.09 -11.76 -1.68
N ALA A 23 7.23 -12.75 -1.94
CA ALA A 23 7.67 -14.10 -2.26
C ALA A 23 8.53 -14.17 -3.53
N ALA A 24 8.26 -13.32 -4.52
CA ALA A 24 9.02 -13.27 -5.76
C ALA A 24 10.41 -12.61 -5.62
N GLN A 25 10.74 -12.03 -4.47
CA GLN A 25 12.01 -11.32 -4.23
C GLN A 25 12.81 -11.89 -3.05
N ASP A 26 12.49 -13.11 -2.61
CA ASP A 26 13.09 -13.77 -1.44
C ASP A 26 14.62 -13.88 -1.52
N ASP A 27 15.19 -13.93 -2.73
CA ASP A 27 16.64 -14.00 -2.97
C ASP A 27 17.35 -12.63 -2.86
N LEU A 28 16.60 -11.52 -2.92
CA LEU A 28 17.14 -10.16 -2.96
C LEU A 28 16.90 -9.37 -1.66
N VAL A 29 15.91 -9.75 -0.86
CA VAL A 29 15.50 -8.97 0.32
C VAL A 29 15.35 -9.83 1.57
N ALA A 30 15.61 -9.24 2.74
CA ALA A 30 15.35 -9.85 4.04
C ALA A 30 14.18 -9.14 4.74
N ILE A 31 13.22 -9.91 5.23
CA ILE A 31 12.05 -9.37 5.94
C ILE A 31 12.45 -9.07 7.39
N LEU A 32 12.38 -7.80 7.79
CA LEU A 32 12.64 -7.37 9.16
C LEU A 32 11.38 -7.38 10.04
N GLY A 33 10.21 -7.26 9.42
CA GLY A 33 8.93 -7.25 10.12
C GLY A 33 7.77 -6.93 9.18
N LYS A 34 6.53 -7.20 9.63
CA LYS A 34 5.29 -6.90 8.93
C LYS A 34 4.45 -5.95 9.77
N PHE A 35 3.96 -4.89 9.14
CA PHE A 35 3.04 -3.94 9.77
C PHE A 35 1.67 -4.04 9.10
N THR A 36 0.61 -4.10 9.90
CA THR A 36 -0.77 -4.19 9.40
C THR A 36 -1.49 -2.87 9.68
N PRO A 37 -1.75 -2.04 8.65
CA PRO A 37 -2.42 -0.77 8.84
C PRO A 37 -3.90 -0.97 9.21
N ARG A 38 -4.34 -0.28 10.26
CA ARG A 38 -5.75 -0.29 10.68
C ARG A 38 -6.56 0.79 9.98
N ILE A 39 -6.02 2.01 9.92
CA ILE A 39 -6.66 3.20 9.38
C ILE A 39 -5.65 3.88 8.44
N VAL A 40 -6.11 4.31 7.26
CA VAL A 40 -5.29 5.02 6.28
C VAL A 40 -6.03 6.27 5.81
N ARG A 41 -5.31 7.38 5.70
CA ARG A 41 -5.73 8.62 5.04
C ARG A 41 -4.63 9.00 4.06
N MET A 42 -4.96 8.99 2.77
CA MET A 42 -4.03 9.41 1.72
C MET A 42 -3.90 10.94 1.73
N ALA A 43 -2.80 11.43 1.14
CA ALA A 43 -2.60 12.86 0.95
C ALA A 43 -3.53 13.38 -0.14
N ASP A 44 -3.82 14.68 -0.12
CA ASP A 44 -4.56 15.32 -1.21
C ASP A 44 -3.72 15.33 -2.49
N GLU A 45 -4.37 15.28 -3.66
CA GLU A 45 -3.67 15.32 -4.95
C GLU A 45 -2.80 16.60 -5.05
N PRO A 46 -1.50 16.46 -5.41
CA PRO A 46 -0.65 17.62 -5.63
C PRO A 46 -1.17 18.44 -6.82
N GLY A 47 -1.62 19.67 -6.56
CA GLY A 47 -2.12 20.58 -7.60
C GLY A 47 -3.36 21.40 -7.23
N ASN A 48 -4.07 21.05 -6.16
CA ASN A 48 -5.10 21.90 -5.56
C ASN A 48 -4.46 22.87 -4.54
N PHE A 49 -3.93 24.00 -5.01
CA PHE A 49 -3.68 25.19 -4.19
C PHE A 49 -4.77 26.23 -4.48
#